data_AF-A0AAV5ZPG4-F1
#
_entry.id   AF-A0AAV5ZPG4-F1
#
_cell.length_a   1.000
_cell.length_b   1.000
_cell.length_c   1.000
_cell.angle_alpha   90.00
_cell.angle_beta   90.00
_cell.angle_gamma   90.00
#
_symmetry.space_group_name_H-M   'P 1'
#
loop_
_entity.id
_entity.type
_entity.pdbx_description
1 polymer ?
#
loop_
_entity_poly.entity_id
_entity_poly.type
_entity_poly.pdbx_seq_one_letter_code
_entity_poly.pdbx_strand_id
1 'polypeptide(L)' 'IFVNWHNEDFNGMVDEAQSQMDEKKRLAQYHRINKLWIEEVPAIPLYQQIDLYGANKRLNWKARSDELIRAYDMSLK' A
#
# COMPACT_ATOMS: atom_id res chain seq x y z
N ILE A 1 -5.33 10.17 9.04
CA ILE A 1 -5.58 10.73 7.70
C ILE A 1 -7.06 10.53 7.36
N PHE A 2 -7.73 11.63 7.03
CA PHE A 2 -9.14 11.85 6.61
C PHE A 2 -10.33 11.37 7.46
N VAL A 3 -10.28 10.23 8.19
CA VAL A 3 -11.51 9.63 8.76
C VAL A 3 -11.69 9.76 10.28
N ASN A 4 -10.78 10.43 10.99
CA ASN A 4 -10.80 10.62 12.47
C ASN A 4 -11.13 9.36 13.29
N TRP A 5 -10.89 8.19 12.73
CA TRP A 5 -11.12 6.89 13.37
C TRP A 5 -9.88 6.48 14.16
N HIS A 6 -10.10 5.91 15.34
CA HIS A 6 -9.06 5.45 16.25
C HIS A 6 -9.52 4.16 16.92
N ASN A 7 -8.68 3.12 16.85
CA ASN A 7 -8.92 1.82 17.46
C ASN A 7 -7.59 1.30 18.02
N GLU A 8 -7.51 1.11 19.34
CA GLU A 8 -6.27 0.70 20.03
C GLU A 8 -5.80 -0.70 19.60
N ASP A 9 -6.73 -1.64 19.43
CA ASP A 9 -6.43 -3.01 19.01
C ASP A 9 -5.88 -3.04 17.58
N PHE A 10 -6.49 -2.26 16.67
CA PHE A 10 -6.01 -2.12 15.30
C PHE A 10 -4.57 -1.58 15.28
N ASN A 11 -4.31 -0.49 16.00
CA ASN A 11 -2.99 0.13 16.06
C ASN A 11 -1.94 -0.83 16.63
N GLY A 12 -2.26 -1.52 17.74
CA GLY A 12 -1.37 -2.51 18.33
C GLY A 12 -1.05 -3.68 17.39
N MET A 13 -2.05 -4.18 16.65
CA MET A 13 -1.84 -5.23 15.65
C MET A 13 -0.95 -4.77 14.49
N VAL A 14 -1.11 -3.53 14.03
CA VAL A 14 -0.28 -2.94 12.96
C VAL A 14 1.17 -2.81 13.41
N ASP A 15 1.41 -2.29 14.62
CA ASP A 15 2.75 -2.15 15.20
C ASP A 15 3.45 -3.52 15.34
N GLU A 16 2.73 -4.53 15.82
CA GLU A 16 3.24 -5.90 15.90
C GLU A 16 3.60 -6.43 14.50
N ALA A 17 2.71 -6.26 13.51
CA ALA A 17 2.92 -6.73 12.15
C ALA A 17 4.16 -6.12 11.47
N GLN A 18 4.49 -4.87 11.79
CA GLN A 18 5.69 -4.18 11.28
C GLN A 18 6.99 -4.77 11.83
N SER A 19 6.98 -5.24 13.07
CA SER A 19 8.14 -5.89 13.71
C SER A 19 8.24 -7.41 13.48
N GLN A 20 7.19 -8.03 12.92
CA GLN A 20 7.15 -9.47 12.68
C GLN A 20 8.03 -9.89 11.50
N MET A 21 9.01 -10.77 11.80
CA MET A 21 9.97 -11.27 10.81
C MET A 21 9.51 -12.58 10.13
N ASP A 22 8.63 -13.35 10.77
CA ASP A 22 8.04 -14.55 10.17
C ASP A 22 6.93 -14.14 9.18
N GLU A 23 7.14 -14.46 7.90
CA GLU A 23 6.23 -14.08 6.83
C GLU A 23 4.81 -14.65 7.00
N LYS A 24 4.68 -15.91 7.44
CA LYS A 24 3.37 -16.56 7.61
C LYS A 24 2.60 -15.95 8.76
N LYS A 25 3.27 -15.67 9.87
CA LYS A 25 2.67 -14.97 11.02
C LYS A 25 2.28 -13.55 10.65
N ARG A 26 3.14 -12.83 9.94
CA ARG A 26 2.85 -11.47 9.47
C ARG A 26 1.65 -11.44 8.53
N LEU A 27 1.55 -12.38 7.59
CA LEU A 27 0.41 -12.50 6.69
C LEU A 27 -0.89 -12.79 7.45
N ALA A 28 -0.87 -13.74 8.39
CA ALA A 28 -2.02 -14.05 9.24
C ALA A 28 -2.47 -12.84 10.06
N GLN A 29 -1.54 -12.03 10.56
CA GLN A 29 -1.84 -10.79 11.27
C GLN A 29 -2.50 -9.76 10.34
N TYR A 30 -1.97 -9.55 9.13
CA TYR A 30 -2.59 -8.64 8.16
C TYR A 30 -3.99 -9.07 7.72
N HIS A 31 -4.30 -10.37 7.70
CA HIS A 31 -5.68 -10.81 7.48
C HIS A 31 -6.63 -10.39 8.60
N ARG A 32 -6.18 -10.42 9.87
CA ARG A 32 -6.97 -9.97 11.02
C ARG A 32 -7.19 -8.45 10.98
N ILE A 33 -6.12 -7.70 10.70
CA ILE A 33 -6.16 -6.24 10.53
C ILE A 33 -7.16 -5.86 9.42
N ASN A 34 -7.08 -6.50 8.25
CA ASN A 34 -8.01 -6.25 7.14
C ASN A 34 -9.45 -6.62 7.48
N LYS A 35 -9.67 -7.71 8.22
CA LYS A 35 -11.01 -8.10 8.66
C LYS A 35 -11.63 -7.01 9.54
N LEU A 36 -10.90 -6.53 10.55
CA LEU A 36 -11.36 -5.45 11.43
C LEU A 36 -11.64 -4.15 10.66
N TRP A 37 -10.77 -3.81 9.71
CA TRP A 37 -10.98 -2.64 8.84
C TRP A 37 -12.29 -2.72 8.06
N ILE A 38 -12.63 -3.88 7.49
CA ILE A 38 -13.88 -4.06 6.76
C ILE A 38 -15.09 -4.08 7.70
N GLU A 39 -14.96 -4.61 8.92
CA GLU A 39 -16.05 -4.66 9.91
C GLU A 39 -16.38 -3.27 10.48
N GLU A 40 -15.37 -2.43 10.74
CA GLU A 40 -15.59 -1.08 11.30
C GLU A 40 -15.80 0.00 10.23
N VAL A 41 -15.51 -0.32 8.97
CA VAL A 41 -15.74 0.56 7.79
C VAL A 41 -15.21 1.99 8.02
N PRO A 42 -13.95 2.19 8.49
CA PRO A 42 -13.42 3.54 8.68
C PRO A 42 -13.28 4.26 7.34
N ALA A 43 -13.06 3.52 6.26
CA ALA A 43 -13.20 3.97 4.88
C ALA A 43 -13.69 2.81 4.00
N ILE A 44 -14.32 3.14 2.87
CA ILE A 44 -14.83 2.15 1.91
C ILE A 44 -13.83 2.05 0.74
N PRO A 45 -13.11 0.92 0.58
CA PRO A 45 -12.28 0.70 -0.61
C PRO A 45 -13.16 0.64 -1.86
N LEU A 46 -12.74 1.32 -2.92
CA LEU A 46 -13.51 1.38 -4.18
C LEU A 46 -12.97 0.36 -5.20
N TYR A 47 -11.80 0.63 -5.76
CA TYR A 47 -11.14 -0.21 -6.75
C TYR A 47 -9.63 0.08 -6.76
N GLN A 48 -8.85 -0.84 -7.30
CA GLN A 48 -7.43 -0.61 -7.59
C GLN A 48 -7.30 0.06 -8.96
N GLN A 49 -6.73 1.26 -8.99
CA GLN A 49 -6.54 2.00 -10.23
C GLN A 49 -5.50 1.32 -11.13
N ILE A 50 -5.76 1.32 -12.44
CA ILE A 50 -4.74 0.98 -13.44
C ILE A 50 -4.07 2.28 -13.85
N ASP A 51 -2.80 2.41 -13.52
CA ASP A 51 -2.04 3.60 -13.89
C ASP A 51 -1.60 3.56 -15.36
N LEU A 52 -1.98 4.61 -16.07
CA LEU A 52 -1.61 4.82 -17.47
C LEU A 52 -0.65 6.01 -17.58
N TYR A 53 0.53 5.75 -18.12
CA TYR A 53 1.58 6.75 -18.26
C TYR A 53 1.90 7.02 -19.74
N GLY A 54 1.89 8.30 -20.12
CA GLY A 54 2.43 8.75 -21.40
C GLY A 54 3.92 9.09 -21.27
N ALA A 55 4.78 8.41 -22.02
CA ALA A 55 6.22 8.67 -22.02
C ALA A 55 6.77 8.90 -23.44
N ASN A 56 7.77 9.78 -23.57
CA ASN A 56 8.44 10.00 -24.85
C ASN A 56 9.20 8.73 -25.28
N LYS A 57 9.19 8.40 -26.57
CA LYS A 57 9.87 7.19 -27.09
C LYS A 57 11.38 7.17 -26.83
N ARG A 58 12.02 8.34 -26.67
CA ARG A 58 13.45 8.49 -26.35
C ARG A 58 13.77 8.26 -24.87
N LEU A 59 12.75 8.21 -24.01
CA LEU A 59 12.92 7.97 -22.58
C LEU A 59 13.06 6.46 -22.33
N ASN A 60 14.10 6.08 -21.61
CA ASN A 60 14.25 4.77 -21.01
C ASN A 60 13.70 4.82 -19.58
N TRP A 61 12.45 4.40 -19.41
CA TRP A 61 11.74 4.38 -18.13
C TRP A 61 10.65 3.32 -18.14
N LYS A 62 10.36 2.74 -16.97
CA LYS A 62 9.28 1.77 -16.74
C LYS A 62 8.51 2.13 -15.48
N ALA A 63 7.18 2.11 -15.57
CA ALA A 63 6.31 2.32 -14.42
C ALA A 63 6.56 1.27 -13.33
N ARG A 64 6.42 1.71 -12.08
CA ARG A 64 6.54 0.89 -10.87
C ARG A 64 5.15 0.59 -10.32
N SER A 65 5.02 -0.51 -9.59
CA SER A 65 3.76 -0.89 -8.94
C SER A 65 3.41 -0.05 -7.71
N ASP A 66 4.36 0.75 -7.22
CA ASP A 66 4.20 1.65 -6.06
C ASP A 66 3.86 3.08 -6.48
N GLU A 67 3.60 3.33 -7.77
CA GLU A 67 3.22 4.64 -8.34
C GLU A 67 4.31 5.74 -8.21
N LEU A 68 5.49 5.43 -7.66
CA LEU A 68 6.57 6.40 -7.55
C LEU A 68 7.23 6.69 -8.90
N ILE A 69 7.31 7.97 -9.28
CA ILE A 69 8.07 8.44 -10.45
C ILE A 69 9.46 8.92 -10.01
N ARG A 70 10.46 8.07 -10.21
CA ARG A 70 11.85 8.35 -9.88
C ARG A 70 12.62 8.87 -11.09
N ALA A 71 12.67 10.19 -11.25
CA ALA A 71 13.32 10.83 -12.40
C ALA A 71 14.83 10.51 -12.52
N TYR A 72 15.49 10.27 -11.39
CA TYR A 72 16.91 9.91 -11.32
C TYR A 72 17.22 8.51 -11.88
N ASP A 73 16.22 7.63 -11.95
CA ASP A 73 16.36 6.29 -12.55
C ASP A 73 16.13 6.31 -14.08
N MET A 74 15.80 7.47 -14.65
CA MET A 74 15.51 7.62 -16.08
C MET A 74 16.76 7.96 -16.89
N SER A 75 16.83 7.48 -18.12
CA SER A 75 17.88 7.88 -19.08
C SER A 75 17.30 8.14 -20.48
N LEU A 76 18.09 8.76 -21.34
CA LEU A 76 17.82 8.75 -22.77
C LEU A 76 18.29 7.40 -23.34
N LYS A 77 17.57 6.91 -24.35
CA LYS A 77 17.98 5.77 -25.17
C LYS A 77 19.13 6.13 -26.09
#